data_AF-A0A7H0NT20-F1
#
_entry.id   AF-A0A7H0NT20-F1
#
_cell.length_a   1.000
_cell.length_b   1.000
_cell.length_c   1.000
_cell.angle_alpha   90.00
_cell.angle_beta   90.00
_cell.angle_gamma   90.00
#
_symmetry.space_group_name_H-M   'P 1'
#
loop_
_entity.id
_entity.type
_entity.pdbx_description
1 polymer ?
#
loop_
_entity_poly.entity_id
_entity_poly.type
_entity_poly.pdbx_seq_one_letter_code
_entity_poly.pdbx_strand_id
1 'polypeptide(L)'
;MSPQTTALTRLAERDGITVYEHVPTGPDLWQVKLTFPLSDPWHAEMARMGATQTSPSWPYVNDAGVDKPRVGHVLLQWLQLGFGCHPLHAVPAYIEEAMRADVEMILGDKRNEYFRAAGVI
;
A
#
# COMPACT_ATOMS: atom_id res chain seq x y z
N MET A 1 -2.77 -13.67 -11.74
CA MET A 1 -2.60 -13.21 -10.34
C MET A 1 -1.69 -14.19 -9.63
N SER A 2 -0.64 -13.71 -8.95
CA SER A 2 0.38 -14.57 -8.32
C SER A 2 -0.13 -15.23 -7.04
N PRO A 3 0.54 -16.30 -6.55
CA PRO A 3 0.23 -16.88 -5.24
C PRO A 3 0.36 -15.86 -4.09
N GLN A 4 1.38 -14.99 -4.13
CA GLN A 4 1.58 -13.97 -3.08
C GLN A 4 0.43 -12.95 -3.06
N THR A 5 0.02 -12.45 -4.22
CA THR A 5 -1.08 -11.48 -4.32
C THR A 5 -2.41 -12.06 -3.87
N THR A 6 -2.62 -13.35 -4.11
CA THR A 6 -3.79 -14.07 -3.60
C THR A 6 -3.74 -14.20 -2.07
N ALA A 7 -2.59 -14.57 -1.50
CA ALA A 7 -2.42 -14.70 -0.05
C ALA A 7 -2.60 -13.35 0.67
N LEU A 8 -1.98 -12.29 0.15
CA LEU A 8 -2.09 -10.93 0.68
C LEU A 8 -3.52 -10.39 0.58
N THR A 9 -4.24 -10.70 -0.50
CA THR A 9 -5.66 -10.31 -0.63
C THR A 9 -6.49 -10.95 0.49
N ARG A 10 -6.29 -12.24 0.79
CA ARG A 10 -7.03 -12.92 1.86
C ARG A 10 -6.70 -12.36 3.24
N LEU A 11 -5.44 -12.04 3.51
CA LEU A 11 -5.04 -11.40 4.76
C LEU A 11 -5.68 -10.02 4.89
N ALA A 12 -5.63 -9.22 3.83
CA ALA A 12 -6.26 -7.91 3.79
C ALA A 12 -7.77 -8.00 4.05
N GLU A 13 -8.48 -8.94 3.42
CA GLU A 13 -9.90 -9.17 3.66
C GLU A 13 -10.20 -9.58 5.11
N ARG A 14 -9.40 -10.49 5.69
CA ARG A 14 -9.53 -10.89 7.11
C ARG A 14 -9.37 -9.69 8.04
N ASP A 15 -8.38 -8.86 7.76
CA ASP A 15 -8.00 -7.76 8.63
C ASP A 15 -8.80 -6.48 8.34
N GLY A 16 -9.58 -6.45 7.26
CA GLY A 16 -10.36 -5.30 6.83
C GLY A 16 -9.56 -4.25 6.04
N ILE A 17 -8.34 -4.56 5.60
CA ILE A 17 -7.52 -3.65 4.81
C ILE A 17 -8.12 -3.53 3.41
N THR A 18 -8.35 -2.29 2.96
CA THR A 18 -8.90 -1.97 1.65
C THR A 18 -8.10 -0.86 0.98
N VAL A 19 -8.25 -0.74 -0.34
CA VAL A 19 -7.76 0.42 -1.10
C VAL A 19 -8.87 1.47 -1.10
N TYR A 20 -8.66 2.54 -0.33
CA TYR A 20 -9.63 3.63 -0.15
C TYR A 20 -9.75 4.48 -1.42
N GLU A 21 -8.62 5.01 -1.86
CA GLU A 21 -8.53 5.91 -3.00
C GLU A 21 -7.40 5.44 -3.91
N HIS A 22 -7.64 5.54 -5.20
CA HIS A 22 -6.69 5.23 -6.24
C HIS A 22 -6.88 6.25 -7.36
N VAL A 23 -5.81 6.97 -7.71
CA VAL A 23 -5.82 8.02 -8.75
C VAL A 23 -4.80 7.63 -9.82
N PRO A 24 -5.19 7.48 -11.09
CA PRO A 24 -4.25 7.21 -12.16
C PRO A 24 -3.42 8.47 -12.42
N THR A 25 -2.10 8.37 -12.26
CA THR A 25 -1.17 9.50 -12.44
C THR A 25 -0.31 9.39 -13.69
N GLY A 26 -0.44 8.28 -14.43
CA GLY A 26 0.27 8.05 -15.69
C GLY A 26 -0.11 6.72 -16.33
N PRO A 27 0.44 6.41 -17.51
CA PRO A 27 0.33 5.07 -18.07
C PRO A 27 1.00 4.13 -17.06
N ASP A 28 0.21 3.25 -16.46
CA ASP A 28 0.65 2.22 -15.53
C ASP A 28 1.02 2.69 -14.11
N LEU A 29 0.70 3.93 -13.71
CA LEU A 29 0.98 4.41 -12.35
C LEU A 29 -0.28 4.90 -11.63
N TRP A 30 -0.50 4.37 -10.43
CA TRP A 30 -1.61 4.71 -9.55
C TRP A 30 -1.08 5.27 -8.23
N GLN A 31 -1.56 6.43 -7.79
CA GLN A 31 -1.45 6.84 -6.38
C GLN A 31 -2.50 6.09 -5.59
N VAL A 32 -2.13 5.42 -4.50
CA VAL A 32 -3.08 4.62 -3.71
C VAL A 32 -2.97 4.89 -2.22
N LYS A 33 -4.10 4.72 -1.53
CA LYS A 33 -4.18 4.76 -0.06
C LYS A 33 -4.78 3.46 0.48
N LEU A 34 -4.07 2.83 1.41
CA LEU A 34 -4.59 1.71 2.19
C LEU A 34 -5.33 2.21 3.45
N THR A 35 -6.42 1.55 3.83
CA THR A 35 -7.19 1.85 5.05
C THR A 35 -7.76 0.57 5.67
N PHE A 36 -8.09 0.60 6.96
CA PHE A 36 -9.00 -0.36 7.60
C PHE A 36 -10.46 0.13 7.51
N PRO A 37 -11.47 -0.69 7.89
CA PRO A 37 -12.83 -0.22 8.09
C PRO A 37 -12.84 0.58 9.39
N LEU A 38 -12.72 1.90 9.28
CA LEU A 38 -12.41 2.79 10.40
C LEU A 38 -13.66 3.17 11.20
N SER A 39 -13.70 2.74 12.46
CA SER A 39 -14.07 3.61 13.59
C SER A 39 -12.89 4.50 14.04
N ASP A 40 -11.89 4.69 13.18
CA ASP A 40 -10.58 5.24 13.52
C ASP A 40 -10.45 6.76 13.22
N PRO A 41 -9.97 7.55 14.21
CA PRO A 41 -9.72 8.99 14.12
C PRO A 41 -8.77 9.47 13.00
N TRP A 42 -7.99 8.58 12.37
CA TRP A 42 -7.02 8.97 11.35
C TRP A 42 -7.64 9.59 10.10
N HIS A 43 -8.86 9.16 9.72
CA HIS A 43 -9.61 9.81 8.63
C HIS A 43 -9.91 11.28 8.95
N ALA A 44 -10.29 11.56 10.19
CA ALA A 44 -10.56 12.93 10.62
C ALA A 44 -9.27 13.76 10.61
N GLU A 45 -8.13 13.21 11.04
CA GLU A 45 -6.87 13.94 11.07
C GLU A 45 -6.29 14.19 9.66
N MET A 46 -6.39 13.23 8.74
CA MET A 46 -5.99 13.42 7.34
C MET A 46 -6.85 14.45 6.60
N ALA A 47 -8.17 14.43 6.84
CA ALA A 47 -9.07 15.46 6.32
C ALA A 47 -8.76 16.83 6.94
N ARG A 48 -8.42 16.88 8.24
CA ARG A 48 -8.05 18.12 8.96
C ARG A 48 -6.71 18.69 8.50
N MET A 49 -5.77 17.84 8.12
CA MET A 49 -4.46 18.22 7.57
C MET A 49 -4.53 18.74 6.13
N GLY A 50 -5.72 18.76 5.49
CA GLY A 50 -5.89 19.33 4.16
C GLY A 50 -5.16 18.55 3.07
N ALA A 51 -4.99 17.23 3.24
CA ALA A 51 -4.47 16.35 2.21
C ALA A 51 -5.38 16.41 0.98
N THR A 52 -5.07 17.31 0.04
CA THR A 52 -5.75 17.41 -1.25
C THR A 52 -5.41 16.17 -2.09
N GLN A 53 -6.25 15.84 -3.05
CA GLN A 53 -6.10 14.74 -4.02
C GLN A 53 -4.73 14.64 -4.72
N THR A 54 -3.91 15.68 -4.63
CA THR A 54 -2.57 15.79 -5.21
C THR A 54 -1.45 15.62 -4.17
N SER A 55 -1.75 15.11 -2.97
CA SER A 55 -0.75 15.01 -1.91
C SER A 55 0.42 14.14 -2.40
N PRO A 56 1.64 14.69 -2.51
CA PRO A 56 2.81 13.95 -3.02
C PRO A 56 3.25 12.83 -2.06
N SER A 57 2.58 12.69 -0.92
CA SER A 57 2.86 11.73 0.14
C SER A 57 2.16 10.37 -0.04
N TRP A 58 1.22 10.22 -0.98
CA TRP A 58 0.59 8.92 -1.19
C TRP A 58 1.50 8.01 -2.00
N PRO A 59 1.74 6.76 -1.56
CA PRO A 59 2.63 5.90 -2.31
C PRO A 59 2.00 5.46 -3.63
N TYR A 60 2.86 5.27 -4.60
CA TYR A 60 2.46 4.87 -5.95
C TYR A 60 2.57 3.35 -6.11
N VAL A 61 1.70 2.79 -6.92
CA VAL A 61 1.78 1.39 -7.37
C VAL A 61 1.76 1.35 -8.88
N ASN A 62 2.55 0.42 -9.42
CA ASN A 62 2.52 0.09 -10.83
C ASN A 62 1.62 -1.14 -10.99
N ASP A 63 0.45 -0.94 -11.56
CA ASP A 63 -0.47 -2.01 -11.94
C ASP A 63 -0.86 -1.77 -13.41
N ALA A 64 0.14 -1.98 -14.29
CA ALA A 64 0.02 -1.75 -15.72
C ALA A 64 -1.20 -2.45 -16.32
N GLY A 65 -2.00 -1.70 -17.08
CA GLY A 65 -3.14 -2.25 -17.81
C GLY A 65 -4.35 -2.70 -16.97
N VAL A 66 -4.50 -2.23 -15.72
CA VAL A 66 -5.75 -2.42 -14.95
C VAL A 66 -6.43 -1.09 -14.60
N ASP A 67 -7.78 -1.09 -14.62
CA ASP A 67 -8.61 0.09 -14.30
C ASP A 67 -8.61 0.46 -12.80
N LYS A 68 -8.19 -0.46 -11.92
CA LYS A 68 -8.05 -0.22 -10.47
C LYS A 68 -7.10 -1.27 -9.86
N PRO A 69 -6.07 -0.85 -9.11
CA PRO A 69 -5.18 -1.78 -8.45
C PRO A 69 -5.88 -2.53 -7.31
N ARG A 70 -5.58 -3.83 -7.19
CA ARG A 70 -6.13 -4.68 -6.13
C ARG A 70 -5.30 -4.58 -4.86
N VAL A 71 -5.94 -4.70 -3.70
CA VAL A 71 -5.26 -4.57 -2.39
C VAL A 71 -4.05 -5.51 -2.25
N GLY A 72 -4.13 -6.75 -2.74
CA GLY A 72 -3.01 -7.68 -2.71
C GLY A 72 -1.82 -7.26 -3.60
N HIS A 73 -2.06 -6.59 -4.73
CA HIS A 73 -0.99 -6.02 -5.56
C HIS A 73 -0.35 -4.82 -4.87
N VAL A 74 -1.17 -3.93 -4.31
CA VAL A 74 -0.69 -2.77 -3.55
C VAL A 74 0.20 -3.21 -2.41
N LEU A 75 -0.29 -4.14 -1.58
CA LEU A 75 0.46 -4.67 -0.44
C LEU A 75 1.76 -5.36 -0.89
N LEU A 76 1.71 -6.18 -1.95
CA LEU A 76 2.92 -6.86 -2.43
C LEU A 76 3.98 -5.85 -2.84
N GLN A 77 3.59 -4.85 -3.64
CA GLN A 77 4.52 -3.85 -4.15
C GLN A 77 5.06 -2.96 -3.02
N TRP A 78 4.22 -2.56 -2.07
CA TRP A 78 4.67 -1.75 -0.93
C TRP A 78 5.60 -2.52 0.00
N LEU A 79 5.32 -3.80 0.26
CA LEU A 79 6.20 -4.66 1.03
C LEU A 79 7.53 -4.90 0.31
N GLN A 80 7.52 -5.05 -1.01
CA GLN A 80 8.75 -5.21 -1.79
C GLN A 80 9.56 -3.92 -1.91
N LEU A 81 8.92 -2.76 -2.06
CA LEU A 81 9.58 -1.45 -2.18
C LEU A 81 10.08 -0.94 -0.83
N GLY A 82 9.23 -0.93 0.20
CA GLY A 82 9.56 -0.39 1.53
C GLY A 82 10.57 -1.23 2.32
N PHE A 83 10.80 -2.48 1.89
CA PHE A 83 11.73 -3.42 2.53
C PHE A 83 12.78 -4.01 1.55
N GLY A 84 12.97 -3.39 0.38
CA GLY A 84 14.19 -3.58 -0.43
C GLY A 84 14.27 -4.84 -1.29
N CYS A 85 13.15 -5.46 -1.64
CA CYS A 85 13.11 -6.67 -2.49
C CYS A 85 12.63 -6.42 -3.92
N HIS A 86 12.30 -5.17 -4.30
CA HIS A 86 11.76 -4.85 -5.62
C HIS A 86 12.88 -4.58 -6.66
N PRO A 87 12.85 -5.20 -7.86
CA PRO A 87 13.90 -5.04 -8.87
C PRO A 87 13.83 -3.72 -9.66
N LEU A 88 12.75 -2.94 -9.55
CA LEU A 88 12.65 -1.61 -10.16
C LEU A 88 13.02 -0.53 -9.13
N HIS A 89 14.22 0.03 -9.32
CA HIS A 89 14.66 1.40 -9.10
C HIS A 89 14.44 2.08 -7.73
N ALA A 90 15.53 2.71 -7.26
CA ALA A 90 15.63 3.59 -6.11
C ALA A 90 14.43 4.53 -5.97
N VAL A 91 13.46 4.12 -5.16
CA VAL A 91 12.45 5.01 -4.60
C VAL A 91 13.21 6.05 -3.77
N PRO A 92 12.93 7.35 -3.91
CA PRO A 92 13.55 8.36 -3.05
C PRO A 92 13.39 7.97 -1.57
N ALA A 93 14.46 8.11 -0.77
CA ALA A 93 14.49 7.62 0.61
C ALA A 93 13.31 8.11 1.46
N TYR A 94 12.82 9.34 1.23
CA TYR A 94 11.67 9.89 1.94
C TYR A 94 10.35 9.18 1.61
N ILE A 95 10.20 8.66 0.38
CA ILE A 95 9.04 7.86 -0.02
C ILE A 95 9.16 6.45 0.57
N GLU A 96 10.36 5.87 0.57
CA GLU A 96 10.60 4.56 1.21
C GLU A 96 10.28 4.61 2.72
N GLU A 97 10.73 5.67 3.40
CA GLU A 97 10.47 5.90 4.82
C GLU A 97 8.99 6.11 5.11
N ALA A 98 8.29 6.92 4.29
CA ALA A 98 6.84 7.11 4.42
C ALA A 98 6.06 5.80 4.19
N MET A 99 6.43 5.02 3.16
CA MET A 99 5.83 3.71 2.89
C MET A 99 6.07 2.73 4.04
N ARG A 100 7.28 2.73 4.60
CA ARG A 100 7.62 1.89 5.75
C ARG A 100 6.79 2.27 6.97
N ALA A 101 6.68 3.56 7.27
CA ALA A 101 5.88 4.06 8.39
C ALA A 101 4.40 3.70 8.22
N ASP A 102 3.84 3.86 7.02
CA ASP A 102 2.46 3.47 6.72
C ASP A 102 2.27 1.96 6.87
N VAL A 103 3.18 1.13 6.34
CA VAL A 103 3.09 -0.34 6.47
C VAL A 103 3.25 -0.80 7.92
N GLU A 104 4.17 -0.23 8.69
CA GLU A 104 4.35 -0.56 10.10
C GLU A 104 3.14 -0.15 10.93
N MET A 105 2.57 1.01 10.66
CA MET A 105 1.34 1.47 11.30
C MET A 105 0.14 0.58 10.93
N ILE A 106 -0.02 0.25 9.65
CA ILE A 106 -1.15 -0.55 9.16
C ILE A 106 -1.04 -1.99 9.66
N LEU A 107 0.13 -2.60 9.55
CA LEU A 107 0.28 -4.03 9.85
C LEU A 107 0.52 -4.30 11.33
N GLY A 108 1.11 -3.35 12.07
CA GLY A 108 1.38 -3.50 13.50
C GLY A 108 2.03 -4.84 13.86
N ASP A 109 1.38 -5.59 14.74
CA ASP A 109 1.78 -6.94 15.18
C ASP A 109 1.69 -8.01 14.08
N LYS A 110 0.85 -7.79 13.06
CA LYS A 110 0.63 -8.71 11.93
C LYS A 110 1.72 -8.64 10.88
N ARG A 111 2.66 -7.69 10.99
CA ARG A 111 3.73 -7.45 10.01
C ARG A 111 4.40 -8.74 9.52
N ASN A 112 4.85 -9.60 10.43
CA ASN A 112 5.57 -10.82 10.06
C ASN A 112 4.74 -11.79 9.21
N GLU A 113 3.42 -11.85 9.43
CA GLU A 113 2.53 -12.71 8.66
C GLU A 113 2.41 -12.23 7.21
N TYR A 114 2.27 -10.92 7.02
CA TYR A 114 2.22 -10.29 5.69
C TYR A 114 3.56 -10.42 4.96
N PHE A 115 4.69 -10.29 5.66
CA PHE A 115 6.01 -10.46 5.06
C PHE A 115 6.21 -11.89 4.53
N ARG A 116 5.79 -12.90 5.29
CA ARG A 116 5.82 -14.31 4.83
C ARG A 116 4.89 -14.51 3.63
N ALA A 117 3.69 -13.94 3.65
CA ALA A 117 2.76 -14.04 2.53
C ALA A 117 3.28 -13.35 1.26
N ALA A 118 4.05 -12.27 1.41
CA ALA A 118 4.74 -11.58 0.32
C ALA A 118 6.01 -12.31 -0.16
N GLY A 119 6.50 -13.32 0.57
CA GLY A 119 7.75 -14.02 0.28
C GLY A 119 9.00 -13.18 0.53
N VAL A 120 8.91 -12.22 1.46
CA VAL A 120 10.02 -11.33 1.84
C VAL A 120 10.92 -11.98 2.92
N ILE A 121 10.35 -12.84 3.77
CA ILE A 121 11.06 -13.63 4.80
C ILE A 121 10.53 -15.07 4.85
#